data_AF-A0A538KHX6-F1
#
_entry.id   AF-A0A538KHX6-F1
#
_cell.length_a   1.000
_cell.length_b   1.000
_cell.length_c   1.000
_cell.angle_alpha   90.00
_cell.angle_beta   90.00
_cell.angle_gamma   90.00
#
_symmetry.space_group_name_H-M   'P 1'
#
loop_
_entity.id
_entity.type
_entity.pdbx_description
1 polymer ?
#
loop_
_entity_poly.entity_id
_entity_poly.type
_entity_poly.pdbx_seq_one_letter_code
_entity_poly.pdbx_strand_id
1 'polypeptide(L)'
;MIAMARPETPGNESERAMEAEIARYSDQAAVELAAAQANEAEAPRRFTNRSSSSERDRLVQDARNIEFPIALRGYERTAVDRYVKDVNRLITELEMSSSPESAVRRALEEVSEETRELLQRAHQTAEDITTRSRRKADDRTSQAELEAQRLSEAAQLEVDELRARAQQEAQELRDGAQRDAVQLRETTTGEMNELRETAARETQRLRSVAQREADDVRSTARREADELLESAEGRARELSQNAETIWRERKRLIEDIRAVGEQLVALGQAETRRFPRFGDADPLSESRSPGIEAADQDFAGSGPGR
;
A
#
# COMPACT_ATOMS: atom_id res chain seq x y z
N MET A 1 28.56 -4.15 12.28
CA MET A 1 28.47 -4.61 10.87
C MET A 1 27.87 -6.01 10.89
N ILE A 2 26.57 -6.13 10.65
CA ILE A 2 25.88 -7.43 10.62
C ILE A 2 25.73 -7.82 9.15
N ALA A 3 26.31 -8.98 8.80
CA ALA A 3 26.30 -9.55 7.47
C ALA A 3 24.88 -10.02 7.10
N MET A 4 24.39 -9.57 5.94
CA MET A 4 23.13 -10.02 5.36
C MET A 4 23.34 -11.32 4.60
N ALA A 5 22.80 -12.42 5.12
CA ALA A 5 22.63 -13.68 4.39
C ALA A 5 21.42 -13.56 3.45
N ARG A 6 21.63 -13.88 2.17
CA ARG A 6 20.57 -13.98 1.15
C ARG A 6 19.87 -15.34 1.27
N PRO A 7 18.54 -15.43 1.07
CA PRO A 7 17.84 -16.71 1.05
C PRO A 7 18.04 -17.43 -0.29
N GLU A 8 18.44 -18.69 -0.24
CA GLU A 8 18.45 -19.60 -1.38
C GLU A 8 17.02 -20.03 -1.74
N THR A 9 16.69 -20.00 -3.03
CA THR A 9 15.40 -20.40 -3.59
C THR A 9 15.28 -21.92 -3.70
N PRO A 10 14.19 -22.54 -3.21
CA PRO A 10 13.94 -23.98 -3.37
C PRO A 10 13.28 -24.24 -4.72
N GLY A 11 14.07 -24.45 -5.78
CA GLY A 11 13.53 -24.68 -7.13
C GLY A 11 14.23 -25.75 -7.96
N ASN A 12 15.29 -26.39 -7.45
CA ASN A 12 16.24 -27.14 -8.30
C ASN A 12 16.16 -28.67 -8.18
N GLU A 13 15.35 -29.20 -7.25
CA GLU A 13 15.25 -30.65 -7.02
C GLU A 13 14.09 -31.30 -7.81
N SER A 14 13.02 -30.56 -8.04
CA SER A 14 11.83 -31.04 -8.75
C SER A 14 12.07 -31.16 -10.27
N GLU A 15 12.84 -30.26 -10.87
CA GLU A 15 13.18 -30.32 -12.31
C GLU A 15 14.10 -31.51 -12.61
N ARG A 16 15.08 -31.80 -11.75
CA ARG A 16 16.00 -32.94 -11.92
C ARG A 16 15.32 -34.29 -11.76
N ALA A 17 14.32 -34.38 -10.89
CA ALA A 17 13.52 -35.60 -10.73
C ALA A 17 12.66 -35.88 -11.98
N MET A 18 12.10 -34.83 -12.59
CA MET A 18 11.25 -34.96 -13.78
C MET A 18 12.05 -35.31 -15.04
N GLU A 19 13.25 -34.76 -15.23
CA GLU A 19 14.14 -35.12 -16.35
C GLU A 19 14.61 -36.59 -16.28
N ALA A 20 14.86 -37.13 -15.09
CA ALA A 20 15.28 -38.52 -14.91
C ALA A 20 14.18 -39.54 -15.19
N GLU A 21 12.91 -39.15 -15.02
CA GLU A 21 11.76 -40.01 -15.27
C GLU A 21 11.43 -40.08 -16.77
N ILE A 22 11.57 -38.95 -17.50
CA ILE A 22 11.37 -38.88 -18.95
C ILE A 22 12.38 -39.78 -19.70
N ALA A 23 13.63 -39.85 -19.24
CA ALA A 23 14.66 -40.70 -19.85
C ALA A 23 14.40 -42.21 -19.69
N ARG A 24 13.71 -42.64 -18.63
CA ARG A 24 13.37 -44.06 -18.42
C ARG A 24 12.20 -44.52 -19.28
N TYR A 25 11.26 -43.64 -19.57
CA TYR A 25 10.12 -43.94 -20.44
C TYR A 25 10.53 -44.06 -21.91
N SER A 26 11.55 -43.34 -22.38
CA SER A 26 12.03 -43.46 -23.77
C SER A 26 12.74 -44.79 -24.06
N ASP A 27 13.47 -45.34 -23.09
CA ASP A 27 14.18 -46.61 -23.25
C ASP A 27 13.25 -47.82 -23.28
N GLN A 28 12.14 -47.81 -22.53
CA GLN A 28 11.15 -48.88 -22.59
C GLN A 28 10.39 -48.93 -23.92
N ALA A 29 10.10 -47.77 -24.51
CA ALA A 29 9.42 -47.69 -25.81
C ALA A 29 10.29 -48.24 -26.97
N ALA A 30 11.62 -48.11 -26.89
CA ALA A 30 12.53 -48.65 -27.89
C ALA A 30 12.63 -50.19 -27.86
N VAL A 31 12.48 -50.80 -26.68
CA VAL A 31 12.57 -52.25 -26.50
C VAL A 31 11.30 -52.97 -26.99
N GLU A 32 10.11 -52.38 -26.79
CA GLU A 32 8.86 -52.97 -27.29
C GLU A 32 8.75 -52.93 -28.83
N LEU A 33 9.29 -51.88 -29.46
CA LEU A 33 9.32 -51.75 -30.92
C LEU A 33 10.26 -52.77 -31.58
N ALA A 34 11.36 -53.12 -30.91
CA ALA A 34 12.28 -54.18 -31.35
C ALA A 34 11.67 -55.59 -31.18
N ALA A 35 10.85 -55.81 -30.16
CA ALA A 35 10.16 -57.09 -29.93
C ALA A 35 9.02 -57.33 -30.93
N ALA A 36 8.36 -56.28 -31.41
CA ALA A 36 7.29 -56.39 -32.41
C ALA A 36 7.82 -56.76 -33.81
N GLN A 37 9.04 -56.36 -34.17
CA GLN A 37 9.64 -56.63 -35.48
C GLN A 37 10.20 -58.06 -35.65
N ALA A 38 10.36 -58.82 -34.55
CA ALA A 38 10.92 -60.17 -34.58
C ALA A 38 9.89 -61.28 -34.89
N ASN A 39 8.58 -60.98 -34.85
CA ASN A 39 7.51 -61.99 -34.93
C ASN A 39 6.84 -62.14 -36.31
N GLU A 40 7.31 -61.47 -37.37
CA GLU A 40 6.69 -61.53 -38.72
C GLU A 40 7.32 -62.58 -39.68
N ALA A 41 8.24 -63.43 -39.22
CA ALA A 41 9.06 -64.27 -40.11
C ALA A 41 8.72 -65.78 -40.12
N GLU A 42 7.45 -66.19 -40.04
CA GLU A 42 7.10 -67.61 -40.15
C GLU A 42 5.89 -67.87 -41.06
N ALA A 43 6.17 -68.20 -42.33
CA ALA A 43 5.17 -68.63 -43.33
C ALA A 43 5.23 -70.16 -43.55
N PRO A 44 4.10 -70.86 -43.71
CA PRO A 44 4.06 -72.32 -43.74
C PRO A 44 4.44 -72.91 -45.12
N ARG A 45 5.15 -74.04 -45.12
CA ARG A 45 5.59 -74.78 -46.31
C ARG A 45 4.47 -75.69 -46.85
N ARG A 46 4.13 -75.51 -48.13
CA ARG A 46 3.09 -76.27 -48.85
C ARG A 46 3.70 -77.51 -49.54
N PHE A 47 3.28 -78.71 -49.16
CA PHE A 47 3.62 -79.95 -49.86
C PHE A 47 2.81 -80.06 -51.16
N THR A 48 3.48 -80.22 -52.31
CA THR A 48 2.80 -80.50 -53.60
C THR A 48 3.16 -81.89 -54.13
N ASN A 49 2.12 -82.68 -54.37
CA ASN A 49 2.14 -84.06 -54.85
C ASN A 49 2.52 -84.11 -56.35
N ARG A 50 3.82 -84.22 -56.66
CA ARG A 50 4.37 -84.09 -58.03
C ARG A 50 4.30 -85.38 -58.87
N SER A 51 4.00 -86.53 -58.28
CA SER A 51 4.09 -87.85 -58.93
C SER A 51 2.97 -88.11 -59.95
N SER A 52 1.75 -87.63 -59.71
CA SER A 52 0.59 -87.91 -60.58
C SER A 52 0.54 -87.11 -61.88
N SER A 53 1.30 -86.01 -61.98
CA SER A 53 1.38 -85.22 -63.22
C SER A 53 2.26 -85.91 -64.26
N SER A 54 3.39 -86.48 -63.82
CA SER A 54 4.38 -87.12 -64.69
C SER A 54 3.92 -88.44 -65.32
N GLU A 55 2.99 -89.17 -64.70
CA GLU A 55 2.43 -90.40 -65.26
C GLU A 55 1.38 -90.11 -66.33
N ARG A 56 0.58 -89.04 -66.16
CA ARG A 56 -0.42 -88.59 -67.14
C ARG A 56 0.21 -88.08 -68.42
N ASP A 57 1.30 -87.31 -68.32
CA ASP A 57 2.02 -86.79 -69.49
C ASP A 57 2.58 -87.91 -70.37
N ARG A 58 2.97 -89.05 -69.78
CA ARG A 58 3.42 -90.24 -70.52
C ARG A 58 2.27 -90.90 -71.29
N LEU A 59 1.13 -91.12 -70.63
CA LEU A 59 -0.05 -91.75 -71.25
C LEU A 59 -0.62 -90.91 -72.41
N VAL A 60 -0.60 -89.58 -72.30
CA VAL A 60 -1.00 -88.66 -73.38
C VAL A 60 -0.04 -88.74 -74.57
N GLN A 61 1.27 -88.88 -74.31
CA GLN A 61 2.29 -88.98 -75.35
C GLN A 61 2.18 -90.32 -76.10
N ASP A 62 1.95 -91.42 -75.38
CA ASP A 62 1.75 -92.76 -75.95
C ASP A 62 0.48 -92.82 -76.81
N ALA A 63 -0.58 -92.12 -76.41
CA ALA A 63 -1.83 -92.05 -77.18
C ALA A 63 -1.73 -91.18 -78.46
N ARG A 64 -0.78 -90.25 -78.53
CA ARG A 64 -0.56 -89.38 -79.70
C ARG A 64 0.39 -89.99 -80.73
N ASN A 65 1.33 -90.82 -80.29
CA ASN A 65 2.35 -91.44 -81.13
C ASN A 65 2.11 -92.95 -81.31
N ILE A 66 0.86 -93.36 -81.51
CA ILE A 66 0.52 -94.76 -81.76
C ILE A 66 0.57 -95.08 -83.26
N GLU A 67 1.32 -96.12 -83.64
CA GLU A 67 1.27 -96.71 -84.98
C GLU A 67 0.49 -98.03 -84.92
N PHE A 68 -0.52 -98.15 -85.77
CA PHE A 68 -1.35 -99.35 -85.81
C PHE A 68 -0.77 -100.37 -86.80
N PRO A 69 -0.60 -101.65 -86.39
CA PRO A 69 -0.20 -102.72 -87.31
C PRO A 69 -1.20 -102.88 -88.46
N ILE A 70 -0.72 -103.06 -89.70
CA ILE A 70 -1.54 -103.23 -90.91
C ILE A 70 -1.70 -104.74 -91.21
N ALA A 71 -2.94 -105.22 -91.23
CA ALA A 71 -3.32 -106.54 -91.73
C ALA A 71 -3.74 -106.47 -93.22
N LEU A 72 -3.90 -107.62 -93.89
CA LEU A 72 -4.21 -107.76 -95.33
C LEU A 72 -5.41 -106.93 -95.84
N ARG A 73 -6.22 -106.33 -94.96
CA ARG A 73 -7.36 -105.46 -95.32
C ARG A 73 -7.60 -104.31 -94.32
N GLY A 74 -6.53 -103.69 -93.81
CA GLY A 74 -6.59 -102.49 -92.96
C GLY A 74 -5.91 -102.64 -91.60
N TYR A 75 -6.16 -101.71 -90.68
CA TYR A 75 -5.57 -101.75 -89.33
C TYR A 75 -6.09 -102.91 -88.49
N GLU A 76 -5.22 -103.46 -87.63
CA GLU A 76 -5.57 -104.55 -86.73
C GLU A 76 -6.65 -104.12 -85.72
N ARG A 77 -7.84 -104.72 -85.82
CA ARG A 77 -9.00 -104.38 -84.98
C ARG A 77 -8.71 -104.49 -83.47
N THR A 78 -7.93 -105.49 -83.06
CA THR A 78 -7.53 -105.70 -81.66
C THR A 78 -6.57 -104.62 -81.14
N ALA A 79 -5.73 -104.04 -82.00
CA ALA A 79 -4.87 -102.91 -81.65
C ALA A 79 -5.68 -101.61 -81.52
N VAL A 80 -6.64 -101.39 -82.42
CA VAL A 80 -7.57 -100.26 -82.37
C VAL A 80 -8.49 -100.35 -81.15
N ASP A 81 -9.05 -101.51 -80.84
CA ASP A 81 -9.91 -101.69 -79.65
C ASP A 81 -9.13 -101.43 -78.35
N ARG A 82 -7.85 -101.83 -78.28
CA ARG A 82 -6.96 -101.52 -77.15
C ARG A 82 -6.72 -100.02 -77.05
N TYR A 83 -6.39 -99.36 -78.16
CA TYR A 83 -6.21 -97.91 -78.19
C TYR A 83 -7.47 -97.15 -77.81
N VAL A 84 -8.63 -97.52 -78.34
CA VAL A 84 -9.92 -96.90 -77.98
C VAL A 84 -10.22 -97.10 -76.50
N LYS A 85 -9.90 -98.27 -75.93
CA LYS A 85 -10.06 -98.53 -74.49
C LYS A 85 -9.09 -97.68 -73.67
N ASP A 86 -7.85 -97.52 -74.11
CA ASP A 86 -6.83 -96.71 -73.42
C ASP A 86 -7.13 -95.21 -73.53
N VAL A 87 -7.62 -94.73 -74.68
CA VAL A 87 -8.09 -93.35 -74.88
C VAL A 87 -9.37 -93.07 -74.10
N ASN A 88 -10.35 -93.98 -74.09
CA ASN A 88 -11.55 -93.80 -73.27
C ASN A 88 -11.23 -93.83 -71.77
N ARG A 89 -10.27 -94.65 -71.35
CA ARG A 89 -9.74 -94.64 -69.98
C ARG A 89 -9.03 -93.32 -69.68
N LEU A 90 -8.21 -92.82 -70.60
CA LEU A 90 -7.54 -91.52 -70.48
C LEU A 90 -8.57 -90.38 -70.39
N ILE A 91 -9.62 -90.39 -71.21
CA ILE A 91 -10.74 -89.43 -71.17
C ILE A 91 -11.47 -89.54 -69.83
N THR A 92 -11.73 -90.75 -69.32
CA THR A 92 -12.41 -90.94 -68.03
C THR A 92 -11.54 -90.49 -66.86
N GLU A 93 -10.24 -90.80 -66.86
CA GLU A 93 -9.28 -90.33 -65.85
C GLU A 93 -9.08 -88.81 -65.94
N LEU A 94 -9.12 -88.23 -67.15
CA LEU A 94 -9.17 -86.80 -67.36
C LEU A 94 -10.48 -86.23 -66.85
N GLU A 95 -11.67 -86.72 -67.17
CA GLU A 95 -12.96 -86.21 -66.66
C GLU A 95 -13.11 -86.35 -65.14
N MET A 96 -12.61 -87.44 -64.55
CA MET A 96 -12.58 -87.64 -63.09
C MET A 96 -11.60 -86.70 -62.38
N SER A 97 -10.52 -86.26 -63.04
CA SER A 97 -9.59 -85.24 -62.53
C SER A 97 -9.89 -83.82 -63.06
N SER A 98 -10.74 -83.72 -64.09
CA SER A 98 -11.15 -82.54 -64.86
C SER A 98 -12.45 -81.99 -64.31
N SER A 99 -12.47 -81.72 -63.01
CA SER A 99 -13.10 -80.47 -62.65
C SER A 99 -12.18 -79.54 -61.85
N PRO A 100 -11.10 -79.04 -62.47
CA PRO A 100 -10.33 -77.90 -62.02
C PRO A 100 -11.24 -76.74 -61.64
N GLU A 101 -12.30 -76.46 -62.41
CA GLU A 101 -13.28 -75.43 -62.07
C GLU A 101 -14.05 -75.73 -60.77
N SER A 102 -14.41 -76.99 -60.52
CA SER A 102 -15.11 -77.42 -59.31
C SER A 102 -14.21 -77.43 -58.08
N ALA A 103 -12.94 -77.81 -58.23
CA ALA A 103 -11.93 -77.71 -57.18
C ALA A 103 -11.57 -76.25 -56.86
N VAL A 104 -11.46 -75.40 -57.89
CA VAL A 104 -11.24 -73.95 -57.74
C VAL A 104 -12.47 -73.27 -57.12
N ARG A 105 -13.69 -73.64 -57.52
CA ARG A 105 -14.93 -73.13 -56.92
C ARG A 105 -15.03 -73.51 -55.45
N ARG A 106 -14.69 -74.76 -55.08
CA ARG A 106 -14.65 -75.20 -53.67
C ARG A 106 -13.60 -74.43 -52.86
N ALA A 107 -12.41 -74.22 -53.42
CA ALA A 107 -11.36 -73.44 -52.76
C ALA A 107 -11.74 -71.96 -52.61
N LEU A 108 -12.45 -71.39 -53.60
CA LEU A 108 -13.00 -70.03 -53.50
C LEU A 108 -14.11 -69.94 -52.46
N GLU A 109 -14.99 -70.93 -52.37
CA GLU A 109 -16.02 -71.02 -51.32
C GLU A 109 -15.38 -71.13 -49.93
N GLU A 110 -14.40 -72.02 -49.74
CA GLU A 110 -13.65 -72.18 -48.48
C GLU A 110 -12.94 -70.88 -48.07
N VAL A 111 -12.20 -70.25 -48.99
CA VAL A 111 -11.55 -68.96 -48.74
C VAL A 111 -12.59 -67.85 -48.47
N SER A 112 -13.75 -67.88 -49.12
CA SER A 112 -14.79 -66.88 -48.90
C SER A 112 -15.45 -67.03 -47.52
N GLU A 113 -15.64 -68.25 -47.04
CA GLU A 113 -16.11 -68.53 -45.68
C GLU A 113 -15.04 -68.15 -44.65
N GLU A 114 -13.77 -68.53 -44.86
CA GLU A 114 -12.65 -68.08 -44.02
C GLU A 114 -12.56 -66.55 -43.96
N THR A 115 -12.79 -65.87 -45.09
CA THR A 115 -12.80 -64.40 -45.16
C THR A 115 -13.96 -63.81 -44.38
N ARG A 116 -15.17 -64.40 -44.46
CA ARG A 116 -16.32 -63.96 -43.66
C ARG A 116 -16.07 -64.15 -42.16
N GLU A 117 -15.53 -65.29 -41.76
CA GLU A 117 -15.18 -65.55 -40.36
C GLU A 117 -14.10 -64.60 -39.83
N LEU A 118 -13.10 -64.28 -40.66
CA LEU A 118 -12.03 -63.35 -40.29
C LEU A 118 -12.57 -61.92 -40.16
N LEU A 119 -13.42 -61.48 -41.08
CA LEU A 119 -14.11 -60.19 -40.98
C LEU A 119 -15.01 -60.13 -39.75
N GLN A 120 -15.77 -61.18 -39.45
CA GLN A 120 -16.61 -61.26 -38.25
C GLN A 120 -15.76 -61.18 -36.97
N ARG A 121 -14.64 -61.93 -36.90
CA ARG A 121 -13.68 -61.83 -35.79
C ARG A 121 -13.08 -60.44 -35.68
N ALA A 122 -12.71 -59.82 -36.80
CA ALA A 122 -12.17 -58.47 -36.81
C ALA A 122 -13.20 -57.44 -36.31
N HIS A 123 -14.46 -57.54 -36.73
CA HIS A 123 -15.54 -56.68 -36.24
C HIS A 123 -15.79 -56.87 -34.75
N GLN A 124 -15.91 -58.11 -34.27
CA GLN A 124 -16.06 -58.40 -32.85
C GLN A 124 -14.88 -57.85 -32.04
N THR A 125 -13.66 -58.02 -32.54
CA THR A 125 -12.45 -57.52 -31.88
C THR A 125 -12.44 -55.98 -31.86
N ALA A 126 -12.86 -55.32 -32.95
CA ALA A 126 -12.97 -53.88 -33.02
C ALA A 126 -14.02 -53.32 -32.05
N GLU A 127 -15.17 -53.99 -31.92
CA GLU A 127 -16.21 -53.64 -30.95
C GLU A 127 -15.74 -53.82 -29.50
N ASP A 128 -15.03 -54.92 -29.22
CA ASP A 128 -14.43 -55.18 -27.92
C ASP A 128 -13.39 -54.10 -27.55
N ILE A 129 -12.50 -53.75 -28.49
CA ILE A 129 -11.51 -52.68 -28.31
C ILE A 129 -12.20 -51.34 -28.07
N THR A 130 -13.25 -51.03 -28.85
CA THR A 130 -14.00 -49.78 -28.72
C THR A 130 -14.67 -49.70 -27.35
N THR A 131 -15.32 -50.77 -26.92
CA THR A 131 -16.02 -50.84 -25.64
C THR A 131 -15.05 -50.73 -24.47
N ARG A 132 -13.93 -51.45 -24.51
CA ARG A 132 -12.88 -51.36 -23.49
C ARG A 132 -12.24 -49.98 -23.43
N SER A 133 -11.96 -49.38 -24.58
CA SER A 133 -11.39 -48.03 -24.67
C SER A 133 -12.33 -46.98 -24.10
N ARG A 134 -13.64 -47.07 -24.42
CA ARG A 134 -14.66 -46.17 -23.87
C ARG A 134 -14.75 -46.29 -22.35
N ARG A 135 -14.89 -47.51 -21.80
CA ARG A 135 -14.92 -47.71 -20.34
C ARG A 135 -13.67 -47.15 -19.66
N LYS A 136 -12.49 -47.42 -20.23
CA LYS A 136 -11.23 -46.91 -19.67
C LYS A 136 -11.13 -45.38 -19.74
N ALA A 137 -11.68 -44.76 -20.78
CA ALA A 137 -11.77 -43.31 -20.87
C ALA A 137 -12.74 -42.75 -19.82
N ASP A 138 -13.93 -43.34 -19.69
CA ASP A 138 -14.94 -42.94 -18.71
C ASP A 138 -14.42 -43.09 -17.27
N ASP A 139 -13.70 -44.18 -16.97
CA ASP A 139 -13.06 -44.40 -15.67
C ASP A 139 -12.01 -43.34 -15.38
N ARG A 140 -11.17 -42.99 -16.36
CA ARG A 140 -10.15 -41.94 -16.21
C ARG A 140 -10.77 -40.56 -16.02
N THR A 141 -11.83 -40.24 -16.77
CA THR A 141 -12.55 -38.97 -16.61
C THR A 141 -13.19 -38.90 -15.22
N SER A 142 -13.84 -39.98 -14.77
CA SER A 142 -14.45 -40.04 -13.44
C SER A 142 -13.41 -39.89 -12.32
N GLN A 143 -12.24 -40.51 -12.48
CA GLN A 143 -11.12 -40.37 -11.55
C GLN A 143 -10.59 -38.93 -11.53
N ALA A 144 -10.37 -38.33 -12.70
CA ALA A 144 -9.89 -36.96 -12.81
C ALA A 144 -10.89 -35.95 -12.22
N GLU A 145 -12.19 -36.16 -12.40
CA GLU A 145 -13.24 -35.32 -11.80
C GLU A 145 -13.22 -35.39 -10.26
N LEU A 146 -13.09 -36.60 -9.69
CA LEU A 146 -12.99 -36.78 -8.25
C LEU A 146 -11.72 -36.15 -7.67
N GLU A 147 -10.59 -36.27 -8.37
CA GLU A 147 -9.34 -35.63 -7.97
C GLU A 147 -9.44 -34.10 -8.03
N ALA A 148 -10.01 -33.57 -9.11
CA ALA A 148 -10.23 -32.12 -9.26
C ALA A 148 -11.16 -31.56 -8.17
N GLN A 149 -12.23 -32.30 -7.82
CA GLN A 149 -13.12 -31.92 -6.71
C GLN A 149 -12.38 -31.89 -5.38
N ARG A 150 -11.61 -32.96 -5.05
CA ARG A 150 -10.82 -33.01 -3.82
C ARG A 150 -9.80 -31.88 -3.72
N LEU A 151 -9.11 -31.59 -4.82
CA LEU A 151 -8.15 -30.48 -4.88
C LEU A 151 -8.84 -29.13 -4.68
N SER A 152 -10.02 -28.95 -5.28
CA SER A 152 -10.80 -27.71 -5.13
C SER A 152 -11.30 -27.53 -3.70
N GLU A 153 -11.80 -28.59 -3.06
CA GLU A 153 -12.22 -28.57 -1.66
C GLU A 153 -11.05 -28.28 -0.71
N ALA A 154 -9.90 -28.93 -0.92
CA ALA A 154 -8.69 -28.68 -0.14
C ALA A 154 -8.21 -27.23 -0.29
N ALA A 155 -8.12 -26.72 -1.52
CA ALA A 155 -7.73 -25.35 -1.78
C ALA A 155 -8.72 -24.34 -1.15
N GLN A 156 -10.01 -24.63 -1.18
CA GLN A 156 -11.02 -23.77 -0.56
C GLN A 156 -10.87 -23.72 0.97
N LEU A 157 -10.62 -24.87 1.61
CA LEU A 157 -10.35 -24.94 3.05
C LEU A 157 -9.09 -24.16 3.44
N GLU A 158 -8.01 -24.28 2.66
CA GLU A 158 -6.78 -23.53 2.88
C GLU A 158 -7.00 -22.01 2.74
N VAL A 159 -7.76 -21.58 1.74
CA VAL A 159 -8.12 -20.17 1.55
C VAL A 159 -8.95 -19.65 2.73
N ASP A 160 -9.91 -20.42 3.21
CA ASP A 160 -10.76 -20.02 4.32
C ASP A 160 -9.97 -19.97 5.65
N GLU A 161 -9.06 -20.91 5.86
CA GLU A 161 -8.14 -20.88 7.00
C GLU A 161 -7.20 -19.67 6.94
N LEU A 162 -6.60 -19.41 5.78
CA LEU A 162 -5.73 -18.24 5.59
C LEU A 162 -6.48 -16.93 5.82
N ARG A 163 -7.73 -16.83 5.35
CA ARG A 163 -8.61 -15.68 5.60
C ARG A 163 -8.92 -15.52 7.08
N ALA A 164 -9.25 -16.60 7.78
CA ALA A 164 -9.53 -16.56 9.21
C ALA A 164 -8.32 -16.07 10.01
N ARG A 165 -7.12 -16.60 9.70
CA ARG A 165 -5.86 -16.16 10.32
C ARG A 165 -5.57 -14.69 10.04
N ALA A 166 -5.67 -14.26 8.78
CA ALA A 166 -5.45 -12.87 8.41
C ALA A 166 -6.45 -11.91 9.08
N GLN A 167 -7.71 -12.32 9.23
CA GLN A 167 -8.73 -11.54 9.95
C GLN A 167 -8.42 -11.43 11.44
N GLN A 168 -7.97 -12.52 12.08
CA GLN A 168 -7.56 -12.53 13.47
C GLN A 168 -6.35 -11.61 13.70
N GLU A 169 -5.28 -11.76 12.91
CA GLU A 169 -4.10 -10.90 13.00
C GLU A 169 -4.47 -9.42 12.79
N ALA A 170 -5.31 -9.12 11.81
CA ALA A 170 -5.79 -7.76 11.58
C ALA A 170 -6.62 -7.22 12.75
N GLN A 171 -7.37 -8.07 13.45
CA GLN A 171 -8.14 -7.69 14.64
C GLN A 171 -7.20 -7.41 15.82
N GLU A 172 -6.23 -8.29 16.07
CA GLU A 172 -5.23 -8.13 17.13
C GLU A 172 -4.40 -6.85 16.95
N LEU A 173 -3.99 -6.56 15.71
CA LEU A 173 -3.30 -5.31 15.37
C LEU A 173 -4.19 -4.08 15.62
N ARG A 174 -5.48 -4.15 15.27
CA ARG A 174 -6.43 -3.05 15.52
C ARG A 174 -6.65 -2.83 17.02
N ASP A 175 -6.81 -3.90 17.79
CA ASP A 175 -7.02 -3.82 19.24
C ASP A 175 -5.74 -3.33 19.96
N GLY A 176 -4.56 -3.72 19.48
CA GLY A 176 -3.28 -3.16 19.90
C GLY A 176 -3.20 -1.65 19.65
N ALA A 177 -3.37 -1.23 18.40
CA ALA A 177 -3.32 0.18 18.03
C ALA A 177 -4.36 1.05 18.78
N GLN A 178 -5.56 0.53 19.03
CA GLN A 178 -6.58 1.24 19.79
C GLN A 178 -6.16 1.42 21.26
N ARG A 179 -5.60 0.39 21.91
CA ARG A 179 -5.09 0.50 23.28
C ARG A 179 -3.96 1.50 23.38
N ASP A 180 -3.00 1.45 22.46
CA ASP A 180 -1.87 2.37 22.41
C ASP A 180 -2.35 3.82 22.21
N ALA A 181 -3.33 4.05 21.34
CA ALA A 181 -3.91 5.37 21.12
C ALA A 181 -4.63 5.93 22.36
N VAL A 182 -5.37 5.08 23.09
CA VAL A 182 -6.02 5.46 24.35
C VAL A 182 -4.97 5.80 25.40
N GLN A 183 -3.96 4.93 25.58
CA GLN A 183 -2.88 5.15 26.54
C GLN A 183 -2.12 6.45 26.25
N LEU A 184 -1.74 6.69 24.99
CA LEU A 184 -1.07 7.92 24.58
C LEU A 184 -1.94 9.16 24.86
N ARG A 185 -3.26 9.06 24.65
CA ARG A 185 -4.18 10.16 24.94
C ARG A 185 -4.27 10.43 26.44
N GLU A 186 -4.35 9.39 27.25
CA GLU A 186 -4.40 9.50 28.72
C GLU A 186 -3.12 10.13 29.27
N THR A 187 -1.94 9.66 28.85
CA THR A 187 -0.65 10.24 29.27
C THR A 187 -0.53 11.69 28.86
N THR A 188 -0.80 12.01 27.58
CA THR A 188 -0.74 13.39 27.07
C THR A 188 -1.71 14.30 27.83
N THR A 189 -2.92 13.82 28.12
CA THR A 189 -3.92 14.60 28.86
C THR A 189 -3.48 14.81 30.31
N GLY A 190 -2.89 13.79 30.95
CA GLY A 190 -2.32 13.89 32.29
C GLY A 190 -1.20 14.94 32.35
N GLU A 191 -0.22 14.85 31.46
CA GLU A 191 0.90 15.79 31.36
C GLU A 191 0.43 17.23 31.08
N MET A 192 -0.54 17.40 30.17
CA MET A 192 -1.12 18.72 29.89
C MET A 192 -1.81 19.31 31.12
N ASN A 193 -2.53 18.49 31.89
CA ASN A 193 -3.19 18.95 33.11
C ASN A 193 -2.19 19.33 34.19
N GLU A 194 -1.13 18.55 34.38
CA GLU A 194 -0.06 18.83 35.34
C GLU A 194 0.70 20.12 34.98
N LEU A 195 1.05 20.29 33.70
CA LEU A 195 1.70 21.50 33.20
C LEU A 195 0.80 22.72 33.41
N ARG A 196 -0.50 22.60 33.10
CA ARG A 196 -1.48 23.67 33.28
C ARG A 196 -1.64 24.04 34.75
N GLU A 197 -1.70 23.06 35.65
CA GLU A 197 -1.82 23.30 37.08
C GLU A 197 -0.56 24.01 37.64
N THR A 198 0.62 23.56 37.20
CA THR A 198 1.90 24.20 37.58
C THR A 198 1.99 25.63 37.06
N ALA A 199 1.65 25.88 35.80
CA ALA A 199 1.62 27.22 35.24
C ALA A 199 0.60 28.13 35.94
N ALA A 200 -0.57 27.59 36.32
CA ALA A 200 -1.59 28.33 37.08
C ALA A 200 -1.08 28.71 38.47
N ARG A 201 -0.46 27.78 39.20
CA ARG A 201 0.15 28.04 40.51
C ARG A 201 1.24 29.12 40.44
N GLU A 202 2.14 29.02 39.47
CA GLU A 202 3.22 30.01 39.34
C GLU A 202 2.69 31.39 38.94
N THR A 203 1.72 31.45 38.03
CA THR A 203 1.06 32.72 37.67
C THR A 203 0.39 33.36 38.88
N GLN A 204 -0.31 32.57 39.71
CA GLN A 204 -0.93 33.07 40.94
C GLN A 204 0.12 33.55 41.95
N ARG A 205 1.23 32.81 42.08
CA ARG A 205 2.35 33.19 42.95
C ARG A 205 2.95 34.53 42.53
N LEU A 206 3.28 34.68 41.24
CA LEU A 206 3.83 35.93 40.68
C LEU A 206 2.86 37.09 40.85
N ARG A 207 1.56 36.89 40.60
CA ARG A 207 0.54 37.91 40.83
C ARG A 207 0.48 38.34 42.29
N SER A 208 0.54 37.39 43.23
CA SER A 208 0.51 37.69 44.67
C SER A 208 1.76 38.45 45.12
N VAL A 209 2.93 38.12 44.59
CA VAL A 209 4.18 38.85 44.86
C VAL A 209 4.09 40.28 44.30
N ALA A 210 3.76 40.43 43.02
CA ALA A 210 3.64 41.74 42.39
C ALA A 210 2.59 42.65 43.06
N GLN A 211 1.46 42.07 43.51
CA GLN A 211 0.45 42.82 44.24
C GLN A 211 0.97 43.35 45.58
N ARG A 212 1.67 42.50 46.35
CA ARG A 212 2.28 42.92 47.62
C ARG A 212 3.31 44.01 47.41
N GLU A 213 4.21 43.84 46.45
CA GLU A 213 5.21 44.86 46.11
C GLU A 213 4.56 46.19 45.69
N ALA A 214 3.50 46.14 44.88
CA ALA A 214 2.76 47.34 44.48
C ALA A 214 2.11 48.05 45.69
N ASP A 215 1.53 47.28 46.61
CA ASP A 215 0.91 47.82 47.83
C ASP A 215 1.96 48.40 48.79
N ASP A 216 3.13 47.75 48.92
CA ASP A 216 4.25 48.22 49.72
C ASP A 216 4.82 49.54 49.17
N VAL A 217 5.04 49.64 47.85
CA VAL A 217 5.47 50.87 47.18
C VAL A 217 4.45 51.99 47.36
N ARG A 218 3.15 51.70 47.16
CA ARG A 218 2.08 52.68 47.38
C ARG A 218 2.02 53.18 48.82
N SER A 219 2.14 52.28 49.80
CA SER A 219 2.11 52.64 51.20
C SER A 219 3.30 53.53 51.59
N THR A 220 4.47 53.25 51.03
CA THR A 220 5.69 54.03 51.26
C THR A 220 5.59 55.41 50.62
N ALA A 221 5.21 55.47 49.33
CA ALA A 221 5.01 56.75 48.64
C ALA A 221 3.95 57.63 49.32
N ARG A 222 2.88 57.02 49.86
CA ARG A 222 1.86 57.76 50.62
C ARG A 222 2.40 58.35 51.92
N ARG A 223 3.16 57.56 52.70
CA ARG A 223 3.80 58.06 53.92
C ARG A 223 4.75 59.21 53.63
N GLU A 224 5.60 59.07 52.61
CA GLU A 224 6.52 60.14 52.19
C GLU A 224 5.76 61.41 51.75
N ALA A 225 4.66 61.26 51.01
CA ALA A 225 3.83 62.39 50.61
C ALA A 225 3.19 63.09 51.81
N ASP A 226 2.66 62.33 52.77
CA ASP A 226 2.06 62.87 54.00
C ASP A 226 3.12 63.62 54.85
N GLU A 227 4.33 63.06 54.99
CA GLU A 227 5.46 63.70 55.68
C GLU A 227 5.91 65.00 54.98
N LEU A 228 5.97 65.01 53.65
CA LEU A 228 6.32 66.20 52.86
C LEU A 228 5.25 67.30 53.02
N LEU A 229 3.97 66.93 53.01
CA LEU A 229 2.86 67.87 53.23
C LEU A 229 2.93 68.47 54.64
N GLU A 230 3.11 67.64 55.68
CA GLU A 230 3.23 68.13 57.05
C GLU A 230 4.44 69.07 57.21
N SER A 231 5.58 68.73 56.61
CA SER A 231 6.77 69.59 56.59
C SER A 231 6.51 70.92 55.87
N ALA A 232 5.83 70.90 54.72
CA ALA A 232 5.49 72.10 53.96
C ALA A 232 4.51 73.00 54.72
N GLU A 233 3.47 72.42 55.33
CA GLU A 233 2.54 73.14 56.19
C GLU A 233 3.23 73.75 57.41
N GLY A 234 4.13 73.01 58.06
CA GLY A 234 4.94 73.50 59.18
C GLY A 234 5.75 74.74 58.78
N ARG A 235 6.48 74.67 57.66
CA ARG A 235 7.23 75.81 57.11
C ARG A 235 6.34 76.99 56.73
N ALA A 236 5.17 76.74 56.14
CA ALA A 236 4.23 77.80 55.78
C ALA A 236 3.67 78.52 57.03
N ARG A 237 3.37 77.78 58.10
CA ARG A 237 2.96 78.34 59.40
C ARG A 237 4.07 79.18 60.02
N GLU A 238 5.31 78.67 60.02
CA GLU A 238 6.48 79.39 60.53
C GLU A 238 6.71 80.71 59.77
N LEU A 239 6.72 80.67 58.44
CA LEU A 239 6.87 81.86 57.60
C LEU A 239 5.76 82.88 57.87
N SER A 240 4.51 82.42 58.06
CA SER A 240 3.37 83.28 58.39
C SER A 240 3.53 83.95 59.75
N GLN A 241 4.01 83.23 60.77
CA GLN A 241 4.28 83.79 62.10
C GLN A 241 5.44 84.80 62.08
N ASN A 242 6.48 84.51 61.30
CA ASN A 242 7.60 85.42 61.11
C ASN A 242 7.14 86.70 60.40
N ALA A 243 6.34 86.57 59.33
CA ALA A 243 5.76 87.72 58.63
C ALA A 243 4.89 88.58 59.54
N GLU A 244 4.05 87.96 60.38
CA GLU A 244 3.22 88.68 61.36
C GLU A 244 4.07 89.41 62.42
N THR A 245 5.18 88.80 62.84
CA THR A 245 6.13 89.42 63.77
C THR A 245 6.80 90.65 63.14
N ILE A 246 7.33 90.50 61.92
CA ILE A 246 7.92 91.62 61.16
C ILE A 246 6.90 92.74 60.97
N TRP A 247 5.64 92.40 60.66
CA TRP A 247 4.59 93.40 60.45
C TRP A 247 4.27 94.17 61.73
N ARG A 248 4.15 93.48 62.88
CA ARG A 248 3.97 94.11 64.19
C ARG A 248 5.13 95.02 64.57
N GLU A 249 6.37 94.57 64.36
CA GLU A 249 7.57 95.37 64.62
C GLU A 249 7.62 96.62 63.73
N ARG A 250 7.36 96.45 62.42
CA ARG A 250 7.29 97.57 61.47
C ARG A 250 6.22 98.58 61.87
N LYS A 251 5.03 98.12 62.28
CA LYS A 251 3.96 98.99 62.76
C LYS A 251 4.40 99.79 63.99
N ARG A 252 5.00 99.13 64.98
CA ARG A 252 5.56 99.78 66.17
C ARG A 252 6.63 100.81 65.78
N LEU A 253 7.59 100.45 64.93
CA LEU A 253 8.64 101.39 64.47
C LEU A 253 8.06 102.61 63.75
N ILE A 254 7.00 102.45 62.94
CA ILE A 254 6.32 103.58 62.30
C ILE A 254 5.62 104.46 63.33
N GLU A 255 4.98 103.87 64.34
CA GLU A 255 4.37 104.61 65.46
C GLU A 255 5.43 105.36 66.28
N ASP A 256 6.56 104.73 66.58
CA ASP A 256 7.70 105.35 67.27
C ASP A 256 8.29 106.51 66.46
N ILE A 257 8.51 106.32 65.14
CA ILE A 257 8.99 107.38 64.24
C ILE A 257 8.00 108.55 64.18
N ARG A 258 6.68 108.28 64.16
CA ARG A 258 5.64 109.33 64.20
C ARG A 258 5.69 110.09 65.52
N ALA A 259 5.79 109.39 66.66
CA ALA A 259 5.90 110.03 67.97
C ALA A 259 7.16 110.89 68.10
N VAL A 260 8.31 110.41 67.61
CA VAL A 260 9.55 111.22 67.52
C VAL A 260 9.35 112.42 66.60
N GLY A 261 8.68 112.25 65.47
CA GLY A 261 8.33 113.34 64.56
C GLY A 261 7.47 114.42 65.26
N GLU A 262 6.45 114.01 66.01
CA GLU A 262 5.61 114.91 66.82
C GLU A 262 6.43 115.64 67.90
N GLN A 263 7.34 114.94 68.59
CA GLN A 263 8.25 115.54 69.57
C GLN A 263 9.19 116.58 68.94
N LEU A 264 9.76 116.29 67.76
CA LEU A 264 10.61 117.22 67.03
C LEU A 264 9.84 118.47 66.58
N VAL A 265 8.59 118.31 66.12
CA VAL A 265 7.70 119.44 65.81
C VAL A 265 7.41 120.28 67.06
N ALA A 266 7.10 119.64 68.19
CA ALA A 266 6.85 120.32 69.45
C ALA A 266 8.09 121.07 69.97
N LEU A 267 9.28 120.48 69.88
CA LEU A 267 10.55 121.12 70.23
C LEU A 267 10.84 122.32 69.32
N GLY A 268 10.63 122.17 68.01
CA GLY A 268 10.76 123.27 67.05
C GLY A 268 9.81 124.43 67.36
N GLN A 269 8.56 124.15 67.72
CA GLN A 269 7.60 125.18 68.17
C GLN A 269 8.01 125.83 69.49
N ALA A 270 8.50 125.05 70.46
CA ALA A 270 9.00 125.58 71.74
C ALA A 270 10.23 126.48 71.54
N GLU A 271 11.15 126.09 70.66
CA GLU A 271 12.34 126.89 70.35
C GLU A 271 12.01 128.14 69.53
N THR A 272 11.03 128.06 68.62
CA THR A 272 10.48 129.24 67.93
C THR A 272 9.86 130.24 68.92
N ARG A 273 9.24 129.76 70.00
CA ARG A 273 8.74 130.61 71.09
C ARG A 273 9.87 131.17 71.97
N ARG A 274 10.99 130.45 72.12
CA ARG A 274 12.15 130.83 72.93
C ARG A 274 13.07 131.83 72.22
N PHE A 275 13.23 131.66 70.91
CA PHE A 275 13.95 132.55 70.01
C PHE A 275 12.99 132.95 68.89
N PRO A 276 12.12 133.95 69.10
CA PRO A 276 11.36 134.52 68.00
C PRO A 276 12.35 134.99 66.93
N ARG A 277 12.11 134.61 65.67
CA ARG A 277 12.86 135.22 64.58
C ARG A 277 12.64 136.73 64.68
N PHE A 278 13.71 137.50 64.80
CA PHE A 278 13.67 138.95 64.66
C PHE A 278 13.15 139.27 63.26
N GLY A 279 11.86 139.56 63.14
CA GLY A 279 11.23 139.85 61.86
C GLY A 279 9.76 139.47 61.74
N ASP A 280 8.96 139.61 62.79
CA ASP A 280 7.53 139.88 62.61
C ASP A 280 7.34 141.40 62.72
N ALA A 281 7.36 142.07 61.55
CA ALA A 281 6.85 143.41 61.34
C ALA A 281 5.98 143.39 60.08
N ASP A 282 4.67 143.56 60.29
CA ASP A 282 3.57 143.73 59.33
C ASP A 282 3.73 145.05 58.51
N PRO A 283 2.93 145.39 57.47
CA PRO A 283 2.15 144.66 56.45
C PRO A 283 2.47 145.13 54.99
N LEU A 284 1.75 144.56 53.99
CA LEU A 284 1.32 145.13 52.69
C LEU A 284 1.82 144.53 51.37
N SER A 285 0.84 144.48 50.45
CA SER A 285 0.85 144.44 48.98
C SER A 285 1.02 143.10 48.25
N GLU A 286 -0.16 142.61 47.82
CA GLU A 286 -0.50 142.21 46.45
C GLU A 286 0.66 142.17 45.42
N SER A 287 0.80 141.06 44.69
CA SER A 287 0.25 140.94 43.33
C SER A 287 0.81 139.74 42.55
N ARG A 288 -0.13 139.11 41.81
CA ARG A 288 0.01 138.39 40.52
C ARG A 288 0.56 136.94 40.46
N SER A 289 -0.38 136.06 40.08
CA SER A 289 -0.26 134.82 39.28
C SER A 289 0.49 135.03 37.93
N PRO A 290 0.66 134.05 36.99
CA PRO A 290 0.15 132.66 36.88
C PRO A 290 1.11 131.60 36.20
N GLY A 291 0.63 130.34 36.04
CA GLY A 291 1.06 129.33 35.03
C GLY A 291 2.41 128.64 35.28
N ILE A 292 2.64 127.33 35.08
CA ILE A 292 2.47 126.41 33.92
C ILE A 292 2.71 124.98 34.50
N GLU A 293 1.82 123.98 34.44
CA GLU A 293 1.47 123.03 33.37
C GLU A 293 2.59 122.07 32.88
N ALA A 294 2.36 120.75 32.98
CA ALA A 294 2.88 119.58 32.23
C ALA A 294 3.02 118.38 33.20
N ALA A 295 2.23 117.31 33.20
CA ALA A 295 1.77 116.40 32.12
C ALA A 295 2.89 115.56 31.47
N ASP A 296 2.92 114.26 31.82
CA ASP A 296 3.23 113.06 31.00
C ASP A 296 3.23 111.87 31.99
N GLN A 297 2.30 110.91 32.03
CA GLN A 297 1.83 109.90 31.06
C GLN A 297 2.90 108.91 30.53
N ASP A 298 2.50 107.64 30.59
CA ASP A 298 2.96 106.43 29.91
C ASP A 298 4.22 105.68 30.39
N PHE A 299 4.07 104.40 30.75
CA PHE A 299 4.12 103.31 29.76
C PHE A 299 3.81 101.92 30.36
N ALA A 300 3.03 101.13 29.63
CA ALA A 300 2.68 99.75 29.91
C ALA A 300 3.86 98.78 29.69
N GLY A 301 3.85 97.63 30.40
CA GLY A 301 4.84 96.58 30.22
C GLY A 301 4.27 95.20 30.48
N SER A 302 3.56 94.68 29.48
CA SER A 302 3.14 93.28 29.35
C SER A 302 4.36 92.36 29.13
N GLY A 303 4.30 91.13 29.66
CA GLY A 303 5.18 90.06 29.21
C GLY A 303 5.01 88.74 29.99
N PRO A 304 4.31 87.73 29.43
CA PRO A 304 4.43 86.33 29.85
C PRO A 304 5.50 85.63 29.00
N GLY A 305 6.32 84.78 29.63
CA GLY A 305 7.41 84.09 28.95
C GLY A 305 7.69 82.70 29.51
N ARG A 306 6.95 81.73 28.94
CA ARG A 306 7.24 80.28 28.75
C ARG A 306 7.61 79.41 29.93
#